data_AF-A0A1M7E699-F1
#
_entry.id   AF-A0A1M7E699-F1
#
_cell.length_a   1.000
_cell.length_b   1.000
_cell.length_c   1.000
_cell.angle_alpha   90.00
_cell.angle_beta   90.00
_cell.angle_gamma   90.00
#
_symmetry.space_group_name_H-M   'P 1'
#
loop_
_entity.id
_entity.type
_entity.pdbx_description
1 polymer ?
#
loop_
_entity_poly.entity_id
_entity_poly.type
_entity_poly.pdbx_seq_one_letter_code
_entity_poly.pdbx_strand_id
1 'polypeptide(L)' 'MAKTKRGRTSRSRGRGSQNDEPVGDGGPDEATAFIAETTTELAKLARRHKLGMLILLLEMAQMEAEERARLRGKRKLS' A
#
# COMPACT_ATOMS: atom_id res chain seq x y z
N MET A 1 29.02 -33.46 34.99
CA MET A 1 28.94 -32.13 35.64
C MET A 1 28.85 -31.05 34.54
N ALA A 2 27.87 -30.14 34.65
CA ALA A 2 27.77 -28.73 34.17
C ALA A 2 28.65 -28.23 32.99
N LYS A 3 28.27 -27.34 32.05
CA LYS A 3 27.30 -26.22 32.01
C LYS A 3 27.23 -25.66 30.56
N THR A 4 26.03 -25.31 30.08
CA THR A 4 25.63 -24.12 29.26
C THR A 4 26.63 -23.41 28.30
N LYS A 5 26.19 -23.04 27.08
CA LYS A 5 25.59 -21.71 26.73
C LYS A 5 25.72 -21.35 25.23
N ARG A 6 24.56 -21.15 24.59
CA ARG A 6 24.15 -20.13 23.58
C ARG A 6 25.12 -19.67 22.48
N GLY A 7 24.56 -19.60 21.27
CA GLY A 7 24.91 -18.58 20.28
C GLY A 7 24.64 -18.95 18.82
N ARG A 8 23.36 -19.17 18.42
CA ARG A 8 23.02 -19.13 16.99
C ARG A 8 23.09 -17.68 16.54
N THR A 9 24.17 -17.30 15.86
CA THR A 9 24.25 -16.06 15.10
C THR A 9 23.29 -16.17 13.91
N SER A 10 22.14 -15.52 14.03
CA SER A 10 21.26 -15.30 12.89
C SER A 10 22.01 -14.43 11.88
N ARG A 11 22.20 -14.97 10.69
CA ARG A 11 22.75 -14.26 9.53
C ARG A 11 21.81 -13.09 9.21
N SER A 12 22.18 -11.87 9.59
CA SER A 12 21.62 -10.67 9.00
C SER A 12 22.14 -10.56 7.56
N ARG A 13 21.43 -11.21 6.63
CA ARG A 13 21.52 -10.89 5.20
C ARG A 13 20.23 -10.18 4.78
N GLY A 14 19.95 -9.08 5.47
CA GLY A 14 19.00 -8.06 5.03
C GLY A 14 19.77 -6.98 4.31
N ARG A 15 20.10 -7.22 3.04
CA ARG A 15 20.56 -6.18 2.12
C ARG A 15 19.97 -6.51 0.76
N GLY A 16 18.66 -6.32 0.66
CA GLY A 16 17.98 -6.25 -0.63
C GLY A 16 18.58 -5.07 -1.38
N SER A 17 19.34 -5.36 -2.41
CA SER A 17 19.89 -4.39 -3.34
C SER A 17 18.70 -3.79 -4.12
N GLN A 18 18.27 -2.63 -3.66
CA GLN A 18 17.16 -1.86 -4.21
C GLN A 18 17.66 -1.06 -5.43
N ASN A 19 18.14 -1.73 -6.49
CA ASN A 19 18.71 -1.01 -7.63
C ASN A 19 18.53 -1.64 -9.02
N ASP A 20 17.64 -2.61 -9.21
CA ASP A 20 17.22 -3.04 -10.56
C ASP A 20 15.82 -3.67 -10.46
N GLU A 21 14.80 -2.88 -10.09
CA GLU A 21 13.44 -3.27 -10.45
C GLU A 21 13.24 -2.89 -11.93
N PRO A 22 12.86 -3.84 -12.81
CA PRO A 22 12.52 -3.51 -14.19
C PRO A 22 11.42 -2.45 -14.17
N VAL A 23 11.35 -1.56 -15.18
CA VAL A 23 10.27 -0.57 -15.38
C VAL A 23 8.93 -1.29 -15.22
N GLY A 24 8.39 -1.28 -14.01
CA GLY A 24 7.51 -2.35 -13.55
C GLY A 24 6.21 -1.76 -13.08
N ASP A 25 5.15 -2.06 -13.82
CA ASP A 25 3.71 -2.17 -13.49
C ASP A 25 3.05 -1.14 -12.55
N GLY A 26 3.76 -0.11 -12.14
CA GLY A 26 3.40 0.80 -11.06
C GLY A 26 3.60 0.17 -9.68
N GLY A 27 4.46 0.79 -8.87
CA GLY A 27 4.70 0.33 -7.50
C GLY A 27 3.47 0.48 -6.61
N PRO A 28 3.48 -0.07 -5.38
CA PRO A 28 2.32 -0.03 -4.49
C PRO A 28 1.77 1.38 -4.19
N ASP A 29 2.64 2.40 -4.25
CA ASP A 29 2.21 3.80 -4.05
C ASP A 29 1.46 4.33 -5.29
N GLU A 30 1.92 3.99 -6.49
CA GLU A 30 1.27 4.33 -7.75
C GLU A 30 -0.07 3.62 -7.87
N ALA A 31 -0.13 2.34 -7.49
CA ALA A 31 -1.39 1.61 -7.41
C ALA A 31 -2.39 2.26 -6.45
N THR A 32 -1.95 2.72 -5.27
CA THR A 32 -2.86 3.41 -4.33
C THR A 32 -3.34 4.76 -4.86
N ALA A 33 -2.47 5.52 -5.53
CA ALA A 33 -2.84 6.78 -6.15
C ALA A 33 -3.85 6.56 -7.29
N PHE A 34 -3.58 5.57 -8.15
CA PHE A 34 -4.46 5.20 -9.26
C PHE A 34 -5.85 4.77 -8.78
N ILE A 35 -5.94 3.97 -7.71
CA ILE A 35 -7.22 3.56 -7.14
C ILE A 35 -7.97 4.76 -6.57
N ALA A 36 -7.30 5.64 -5.82
CA ALA A 36 -7.93 6.84 -5.27
C ALA A 36 -8.51 7.73 -6.39
N GLU A 37 -7.72 8.01 -7.43
CA GLU A 37 -8.16 8.81 -8.58
C GLU A 37 -9.33 8.15 -9.33
N THR A 38 -9.20 6.88 -9.67
CA THR A 38 -10.22 6.13 -10.42
C THR A 38 -11.54 6.08 -9.66
N THR A 39 -11.50 5.82 -8.36
CA THR A 39 -12.71 5.76 -7.52
C THR A 39 -13.39 7.11 -7.40
N THR A 40 -12.64 8.22 -7.33
CA THR A 40 -13.19 9.58 -7.38
C THR A 40 -13.95 9.84 -8.70
N GLU A 41 -13.37 9.47 -9.85
CA GLU A 41 -14.02 9.67 -11.14
C GLU A 41 -15.27 8.81 -11.31
N LEU A 42 -15.23 7.54 -10.88
CA LEU A 42 -16.39 6.66 -10.88
C LEU A 42 -17.50 7.19 -9.95
N ALA A 43 -17.16 7.78 -8.81
CA ALA A 43 -18.14 8.36 -7.90
C ALA A 43 -18.87 9.54 -8.55
N LYS A 44 -18.16 10.36 -9.35
CA LYS A 44 -18.79 11.42 -10.15
C LYS A 44 -19.79 10.85 -11.15
N LEU A 45 -19.44 9.76 -11.83
CA LEU A 45 -20.35 9.08 -12.76
C LEU A 45 -21.56 8.48 -12.03
N ALA A 46 -21.35 7.79 -10.91
CA ALA A 46 -22.41 7.21 -10.09
C ALA A 46 -23.40 8.28 -9.57
N ARG A 47 -22.90 9.47 -9.17
CA ARG A 47 -23.73 10.62 -8.80
C ARG A 47 -24.63 11.10 -9.95
N ARG A 48 -24.10 11.18 -11.18
CA ARG A 48 -24.89 11.55 -12.37
C ARG A 48 -26.05 10.59 -12.62
N HIS A 49 -25.86 9.30 -12.33
CA HIS A 49 -26.87 8.26 -12.49
C HIS A 49 -27.67 7.95 -11.21
N LYS A 50 -27.48 8.70 -10.13
CA LYS A 50 -28.18 8.54 -8.84
C LYS A 50 -28.05 7.14 -8.23
N LEU A 51 -26.89 6.50 -8.39
CA LEU A 51 -26.61 5.16 -7.88
C LEU A 51 -26.12 5.21 -6.43
N GLY A 52 -27.05 5.44 -5.48
CA GLY A 52 -26.76 5.72 -4.07
C GLY A 52 -25.76 4.76 -3.40
N MET A 53 -26.01 3.46 -3.46
CA MET A 53 -25.11 2.46 -2.86
C MET A 53 -23.72 2.46 -3.51
N LEU A 54 -23.65 2.62 -4.83
CA LEU A 54 -22.39 2.63 -5.55
C LEU A 54 -21.54 3.86 -5.18
N ILE A 55 -22.16 5.03 -4.99
CA ILE A 55 -21.48 6.24 -4.53
C ILE A 55 -20.79 5.97 -3.19
N LEU A 56 -21.52 5.40 -2.22
CA LEU A 56 -20.98 5.09 -0.90
C LEU A 56 -19.80 4.12 -0.95
N LEU A 57 -19.91 3.05 -1.75
CA LEU A 57 -18.82 2.08 -1.92
C LEU A 57 -17.57 2.71 -2.53
N LEU A 58 -17.73 3.60 -3.51
CA LEU A 58 -16.62 4.27 -4.17
C LEU A 58 -15.95 5.30 -3.26
N GLU A 59 -16.72 6.05 -2.47
CA GLU A 59 -16.18 7.00 -1.48
C GLU A 59 -15.42 6.28 -0.35
N MET A 60 -15.89 5.11 0.09
CA MET A 60 -15.14 4.26 1.03
C MET A 60 -13.84 3.72 0.41
N ALA A 61 -13.89 3.26 -0.84
CA ALA A 61 -12.71 2.75 -1.54
C ALA A 61 -11.64 3.84 -1.73
N GLN A 62 -12.05 5.06 -2.04
CA GLN A 62 -11.15 6.22 -2.12
C GLN A 62 -10.46 6.46 -0.77
N MET A 63 -11.24 6.55 0.31
CA MET A 63 -10.71 6.80 1.66
C MET A 63 -9.72 5.71 2.11
N GLU A 64 -10.01 4.44 1.81
CA GLU A 64 -9.08 3.34 2.10
C GLU A 64 -7.78 3.45 1.31
N ALA A 65 -7.85 3.85 0.04
CA ALA A 65 -6.67 4.02 -0.80
C ALA A 65 -5.77 5.16 -0.29
N GLU A 66 -6.36 6.29 0.10
CA GLU A 66 -5.67 7.43 0.71
C GLU A 66 -5.01 7.04 2.05
N GLU A 67 -5.71 6.29 2.90
CA GLU A 67 -5.17 5.83 4.17
C GLU A 67 -4.00 4.86 3.98
N ARG A 68 -4.09 3.95 2.99
CA ARG A 68 -2.98 3.05 2.63
C ARG A 68 -1.75 3.83 2.15
N ALA A 69 -1.94 4.86 1.33
CA ALA A 69 -0.85 5.73 0.87
C ALA A 69 -0.20 6.45 2.07
N ARG A 70 -1.00 6.99 2.99
CA ARG A 70 -0.52 7.67 4.19
C ARG A 70 0.28 6.75 5.12
N LEU A 71 -0.21 5.55 5.39
CA LEU A 71 0.48 4.55 6.23
C LEU A 71 1.80 4.10 5.60
N ARG A 72 1.86 3.98 4.27
CA ARG A 72 3.11 3.71 3.55
C ARG A 72 4.09 4.87 3.65
N GLY A 73 3.63 6.11 3.51
CA GLY A 73 4.44 7.31 3.72
C GLY A 73 5.12 7.30 5.10
N LYS A 74 4.36 7.00 6.16
CA LYS A 74 4.90 6.88 7.53
C LYS A 74 5.96 5.80 7.67
N ARG A 75 5.77 4.63 7.03
CA ARG A 75 6.74 3.52 7.06
C ARG A 75 8.05 3.85 6.34
N LYS A 76 8.02 4.72 5.32
CA LYS A 76 9.24 5.17 4.63
C LYS A 76 10.06 6.18 5.43
N LEU A 77 9.44 6.86 6.40
CA LEU A 77 10.06 7.91 7.23
C LEU A 77 10.60 7.41 8.58
N SER A 78 10.38 6.12 8.90
CA SER A 78 10.84 5.46 10.12
C SER A 78 12.02 4.54 9.87
#